data_AF-A0A0K8VVC2-F1
#
_entry.id   AF-A0A0K8VVC2-F1
#
_cell.length_a   1.000
_cell.length_b   1.000
_cell.length_c   1.000
_cell.angle_alpha   90.00
_cell.angle_beta   90.00
_cell.angle_gamma   90.00
#
_symmetry.space_group_name_H-M   'P 1'
#
loop_
_entity.id
_entity.type
_entity.pdbx_description
1 polymer ?
#
loop_
_entity_poly.entity_id
_entity_poly.type
_entity_poly.pdbx_seq_one_letter_code
_entity_poly.pdbx_strand_id
1 'polypeptide(L)'
;MSCKVFSYLLSVLLIAQIPINGISAGTDDNEIDNAPEYYLLQGVKVYPADRECALLGGLCVHHSDCLEPTTNRGLCPANKHRGVECCYELPLRPAPCEQHLGICMNTCAEYLQRPGTDCQGGQVCCVLV
;
A
#
# COMPACT_ATOMS: atom_id res chain seq x y z
N MET A 1 12.64 -37.46 57.83
CA MET A 1 12.79 -37.04 56.42
C MET A 1 13.20 -35.57 56.39
N SER A 2 14.26 -35.26 55.66
CA SER A 2 15.21 -34.17 55.94
C SER A 2 14.70 -32.74 55.72
N CYS A 3 15.05 -31.82 56.64
CA CYS A 3 14.93 -30.36 56.51
C CYS A 3 15.38 -29.79 55.15
N LYS A 4 16.29 -30.48 54.46
CA LYS A 4 16.75 -30.11 53.11
C LYS A 4 15.61 -30.10 52.09
N VAL A 5 14.68 -31.05 52.17
CA VAL A 5 13.54 -31.15 51.23
C VAL A 5 12.57 -29.98 51.42
N PHE A 6 12.36 -29.56 52.66
CA PHE A 6 11.50 -28.42 52.99
C PHE A 6 12.09 -27.09 52.51
N SER A 7 13.42 -26.94 52.61
CA SER A 7 14.13 -25.75 52.10
C SER A 7 14.03 -25.64 50.57
N TYR A 8 14.18 -26.75 49.84
CA TYR A 8 14.01 -26.77 48.38
C TYR A 8 12.56 -26.51 47.93
N LEU A 9 11.57 -26.97 48.68
CA LEU A 9 10.16 -26.69 48.37
C LEU A 9 9.80 -25.22 48.58
N LEU A 10 10.34 -24.57 49.62
CA LEU A 10 10.13 -23.14 49.86
C LEU A 10 10.79 -22.26 48.79
N SER A 11 11.97 -22.63 48.29
CA SER A 11 12.65 -21.84 47.26
C SER A 11 11.96 -21.92 45.90
N VAL A 12 11.37 -23.06 45.53
CA VAL A 12 10.60 -23.21 44.28
C VAL A 12 9.28 -22.44 44.35
N LEU A 13 8.61 -22.41 45.50
CA LEU A 13 7.38 -21.65 45.72
C LEU A 13 7.57 -20.13 45.61
N LEU A 14 8.75 -19.60 45.94
CA LEU A 14 9.06 -18.17 45.83
C LEU A 14 9.27 -17.70 44.38
N ILE A 15 9.76 -18.57 43.48
CA ILE A 15 10.05 -18.20 42.08
C ILE A 15 8.77 -18.24 41.22
N ALA A 16 7.76 -19.04 41.61
CA ALA A 16 6.50 -19.18 40.89
C ALA A 16 5.55 -17.96 41.01
N GLN A 17 5.90 -16.96 41.82
CA GLN A 17 5.09 -15.75 42.03
C GLN A 17 5.60 -14.53 41.27
N ILE A 18 6.62 -14.67 40.42
CA ILE A 18 7.07 -13.57 39.58
C ILE A 18 5.97 -13.33 38.53
N PRO A 19 5.24 -12.20 38.56
CA PRO A 19 4.32 -11.88 37.50
C PRO A 19 5.17 -11.70 36.24
N ILE A 20 4.96 -12.57 35.25
CA ILE A 20 5.44 -12.32 33.90
C ILE A 20 4.59 -11.15 33.41
N ASN A 21 5.06 -9.93 33.68
CA ASN A 21 4.54 -8.75 33.02
C ASN A 21 4.88 -8.96 31.55
N GLY A 22 3.90 -9.46 30.78
CA GLY A 22 4.01 -9.52 29.34
C GLY A 22 4.36 -8.12 28.86
N ILE A 23 5.55 -7.97 28.30
CA ILE A 23 5.88 -6.77 27.53
C ILE A 23 5.02 -6.88 26.28
N SER A 24 3.81 -6.31 26.35
CA SER A 24 3.08 -5.97 25.16
C SER A 24 3.90 -4.86 24.50
N ALA A 25 4.47 -5.15 23.33
CA ALA A 25 4.83 -4.08 22.42
C ALA A 25 3.51 -3.41 22.03
N GLY A 26 3.13 -2.36 22.76
CA GLY A 26 2.15 -1.40 22.27
C GLY A 26 2.81 -0.75 21.06
N THR A 27 2.59 -1.32 19.88
CA THR A 27 2.59 -0.47 18.70
C THR A 27 1.39 0.44 18.90
N ASP A 28 1.66 1.67 19.35
CA ASP A 28 0.76 2.79 19.10
C ASP A 28 0.74 2.97 17.58
N ASP A 29 -0.02 2.10 16.92
CA ASP A 29 -0.35 2.24 15.52
C ASP A 29 -1.11 3.55 15.45
N ASN A 30 -0.47 4.61 14.95
CA ASN A 30 -1.17 5.80 14.47
C ASN A 30 -1.95 5.39 13.21
N GLU A 31 -2.85 4.41 13.35
CA GLU A 31 -3.78 3.98 12.33
C GLU A 31 -4.70 5.16 12.11
N ILE A 32 -4.39 5.92 11.07
CA ILE A 32 -5.25 6.98 10.58
C ILE A 32 -6.49 6.26 10.04
N ASP A 33 -7.51 6.12 10.88
CA ASP A 33 -8.84 5.50 10.63
C ASP A 33 -9.61 6.12 9.45
N ASN A 34 -8.99 7.05 8.71
CA ASN A 34 -9.57 7.78 7.59
C ASN A 34 -8.64 7.85 6.37
N ALA A 35 -7.58 7.03 6.30
CA ALA A 35 -6.78 6.94 5.08
C ALA A 35 -7.68 6.42 3.94
N PRO A 36 -7.68 7.09 2.77
CA PRO A 36 -8.49 6.62 1.65
C PRO A 36 -8.08 5.20 1.27
N GLU A 37 -9.07 4.34 1.04
CA GLU A 37 -8.92 2.92 0.65
C GLU A 37 -8.31 2.74 -0.76
N TYR A 38 -7.76 3.81 -1.34
CA TYR A 38 -7.12 3.87 -2.65
C TYR A 38 -6.14 5.04 -2.70
N TYR A 39 -5.18 4.97 -3.62
CA TYR A 39 -4.34 6.09 -4.02
C TYR A 39 -4.60 6.46 -5.48
N LEU A 40 -4.11 7.62 -5.91
CA LEU A 40 -4.24 8.08 -7.29
C LEU A 40 -2.92 7.89 -8.04
N LEU A 41 -2.99 7.24 -9.19
CA LEU A 41 -1.88 7.10 -10.13
C LEU A 41 -2.36 7.53 -11.50
N GLN A 42 -1.71 8.53 -12.11
CA GLN A 42 -2.08 9.07 -13.42
C GLN A 42 -3.57 9.46 -13.55
N GLY A 43 -4.18 9.93 -12.46
CA GLY A 43 -5.61 10.27 -12.40
C GLY A 43 -6.56 9.08 -12.27
N VAL A 44 -6.05 7.87 -12.04
CA VAL A 44 -6.82 6.64 -11.83
C VAL A 44 -6.77 6.23 -10.36
N LYS A 45 -7.89 5.75 -9.83
CA LYS A 45 -7.96 5.18 -8.48
C LYS A 45 -7.37 3.78 -8.47
N VAL A 46 -6.30 3.60 -7.71
CA VAL A 46 -5.62 2.32 -7.51
C VAL A 46 -5.88 1.84 -6.09
N TYR A 47 -6.44 0.64 -5.99
CA TYR A 47 -6.76 -0.01 -4.73
C TYR A 47 -5.55 -0.80 -4.22
N PRO A 48 -5.47 -1.11 -2.92
CA PRO A 48 -4.47 -1.99 -2.36
C PRO A 48 -4.34 -3.27 -3.20
N ALA A 49 -3.11 -3.58 -3.60
CA ALA A 49 -2.85 -4.72 -4.47
C ALA A 49 -3.06 -6.02 -3.70
N ASP A 50 -3.91 -6.89 -4.25
CA ASP A 50 -4.01 -8.27 -3.79
C ASP A 50 -2.80 -9.07 -4.32
N ARG A 51 -2.39 -10.09 -3.55
CA ARG A 51 -1.15 -10.86 -3.80
C ARG A 51 -1.12 -11.45 -5.20
N GLU A 52 -2.25 -11.95 -5.67
CA GLU A 52 -2.42 -12.62 -6.96
C GLU A 52 -2.17 -11.66 -8.12
N CYS A 53 -2.62 -10.41 -8.01
CA CYS A 53 -2.38 -9.37 -9.00
C CYS A 53 -0.93 -8.84 -8.94
N ALA A 54 -0.42 -8.59 -7.73
CA ALA A 54 0.92 -8.06 -7.52
C ALA A 54 2.01 -9.00 -8.06
N LEU A 55 1.83 -10.32 -7.94
CA LEU A 55 2.77 -11.32 -8.47
C LEU A 55 2.88 -11.29 -10.00
N LEU A 56 1.89 -10.74 -10.70
CA LEU A 56 1.93 -10.53 -12.14
C LEU A 56 2.48 -9.14 -12.51
N GLY A 57 2.79 -8.28 -11.54
CA GLY A 57 3.16 -6.89 -11.76
C GLY A 57 1.97 -5.99 -12.15
N GLY A 58 0.74 -6.43 -11.90
CA GLY A 58 -0.47 -5.66 -12.20
C GLY A 58 -0.88 -4.74 -11.05
N LEU A 59 -1.88 -3.89 -11.34
CA LEU A 59 -2.52 -2.97 -10.41
C LEU A 59 -4.01 -3.28 -10.29
N CYS A 60 -4.55 -3.19 -9.07
CA CYS A 60 -5.98 -3.34 -8.84
C CYS A 60 -6.70 -2.00 -9.10
N VAL A 61 -7.43 -1.92 -10.20
CA VAL A 61 -8.20 -0.72 -10.60
C VAL A 61 -9.62 -1.07 -11.00
N HIS A 62 -10.52 -0.09 -11.05
CA HIS A 62 -11.86 -0.31 -11.59
C HIS A 62 -11.77 -0.78 -13.05
N HIS A 63 -12.55 -1.77 -13.46
CA HIS A 63 -12.46 -2.35 -14.81
C HIS A 63 -12.64 -1.34 -15.96
N SER A 64 -13.37 -0.24 -15.74
CA SER A 64 -13.50 0.86 -16.72
C SER A 64 -12.23 1.68 -16.92
N ASP A 65 -11.32 1.62 -15.97
CA ASP A 65 -10.08 2.41 -15.92
C ASP A 65 -8.87 1.53 -16.29
N CYS A 66 -9.11 0.37 -16.91
CA CYS A 66 -8.08 -0.55 -17.36
C CYS A 66 -7.99 -0.59 -18.89
N LEU A 67 -6.82 -0.26 -19.45
CA LEU A 67 -6.56 -0.38 -20.89
C LEU A 67 -6.21 -1.82 -21.27
N GLU A 68 -5.33 -2.44 -20.50
CA GLU A 68 -4.87 -3.81 -20.72
C GLU A 68 -5.17 -4.68 -19.50
N PRO A 69 -6.28 -5.43 -19.50
CA PRO A 69 -6.58 -6.36 -18.40
C PRO A 69 -5.67 -7.58 -18.46
N THR A 70 -5.37 -8.15 -17.29
CA THR A 70 -4.65 -9.42 -17.23
C THR A 70 -5.46 -10.58 -17.82
N THR A 71 -4.78 -11.63 -18.30
CA THR A 71 -5.42 -12.82 -18.88
C THR A 71 -6.34 -13.54 -17.88
N ASN A 72 -5.90 -13.64 -16.62
CA ASN A 72 -6.66 -14.28 -15.55
C ASN A 72 -7.49 -13.23 -14.82
N ARG A 73 -8.78 -13.49 -14.60
CA ARG A 73 -9.68 -12.59 -13.87
C ARG A 73 -9.79 -12.96 -12.40
N GLY A 74 -10.31 -12.05 -11.59
CA GLY A 74 -10.57 -12.24 -10.17
C GLY A 74 -9.32 -12.16 -9.32
N LEU A 75 -8.27 -11.49 -9.80
CA LEU A 75 -6.99 -11.37 -9.10
C LEU A 75 -6.97 -10.26 -8.05
N CYS A 76 -8.05 -9.48 -7.95
CA CYS A 76 -8.27 -8.46 -6.92
C CYS A 76 -9.50 -8.80 -6.04
N PRO A 77 -9.49 -9.93 -5.31
CA PRO A 77 -10.64 -10.40 -4.53
C PRO A 77 -11.11 -9.43 -3.45
N ALA A 78 -10.22 -8.67 -2.78
CA ALA A 78 -10.60 -7.78 -1.69
C ALA A 78 -11.55 -6.66 -2.18
N ASN A 79 -11.32 -6.18 -3.39
CA ASN A 79 -12.05 -5.07 -3.99
C ASN A 79 -13.04 -5.50 -5.09
N LYS A 80 -13.28 -6.80 -5.25
CA LYS A 80 -14.18 -7.35 -6.28
C LYS A 80 -15.59 -6.76 -6.24
N HIS A 81 -16.11 -6.47 -5.05
CA HIS A 81 -17.44 -5.86 -4.84
C HIS A 81 -17.55 -4.44 -5.42
N ARG A 82 -16.41 -3.78 -5.69
CA ARG A 82 -16.33 -2.46 -6.31
C ARG A 82 -16.13 -2.54 -7.83
N GLY A 83 -16.18 -3.71 -8.45
CA GLY A 83 -15.91 -3.88 -9.88
C GLY A 83 -14.43 -3.69 -10.24
N VAL A 84 -13.53 -3.94 -9.29
CA VAL A 84 -12.07 -3.86 -9.47
C VAL A 84 -11.53 -5.15 -10.05
N GLU A 85 -10.55 -5.02 -10.93
CA GLU A 85 -9.83 -6.14 -11.55
C GLU A 85 -8.34 -5.80 -11.72
N CYS A 86 -7.52 -6.82 -11.95
CA CYS A 86 -6.10 -6.65 -12.17
C CYS A 86 -5.78 -6.18 -13.59
N CYS A 87 -4.97 -5.13 -13.67
CA CYS A 87 -4.65 -4.42 -14.91
C CYS A 87 -3.15 -4.19 -15.09
N TYR A 88 -2.66 -4.27 -16.33
CA TYR A 88 -1.28 -3.94 -16.67
C TYR A 88 -1.08 -2.48 -17.05
N GLU A 89 -2.03 -1.90 -17.79
CA GLU A 89 -1.89 -0.54 -18.33
C GLU A 89 -3.08 0.35 -17.95
N LEU A 90 -2.76 1.54 -17.45
CA LEU A 90 -3.72 2.57 -17.06
C LEU A 90 -3.83 3.66 -18.16
N PRO A 91 -5.03 4.25 -18.37
CA PRO A 91 -5.17 5.38 -19.27
C PRO A 91 -4.47 6.63 -18.70
N LEU A 92 -3.86 7.40 -19.59
CA LEU A 92 -3.34 8.73 -19.24
C LEU A 92 -4.50 9.72 -19.11
N ARG A 93 -4.82 10.13 -17.87
CA ARG A 93 -5.81 11.16 -17.58
C ARG A 93 -5.13 12.46 -17.12
N PRO A 94 -5.78 13.62 -17.29
CA PRO A 94 -5.32 14.85 -16.64
C PRO A 94 -5.20 14.66 -15.12
N ALA A 95 -4.02 14.91 -14.57
CA ALA A 95 -3.74 14.76 -13.15
C ALA A 95 -2.59 15.70 -12.71
N PRO A 96 -2.39 15.92 -11.39
CA PRO A 96 -1.19 16.56 -10.89
C PRO A 96 0.08 15.86 -11.40
N CYS A 97 1.13 16.61 -11.71
CA CYS A 97 2.31 16.10 -12.39
C CYS A 97 3.02 15.00 -11.59
N GLU A 98 3.00 15.10 -10.26
CA GLU A 98 3.52 14.06 -9.36
C GLU A 98 2.81 12.72 -9.54
N GLN A 99 1.51 12.70 -9.86
CA GLN A 99 0.78 11.45 -10.12
C GLN A 99 1.20 10.79 -11.44
N HIS A 100 1.86 11.53 -12.33
CA HIS A 100 2.51 10.99 -13.50
C HIS A 100 3.97 10.57 -13.24
N LEU A 101 4.43 10.65 -11.99
CA LEU A 101 5.85 10.49 -11.62
C LEU A 101 6.75 11.48 -12.35
N GLY A 102 6.21 12.68 -12.59
CA GLY A 102 6.89 13.74 -13.32
C GLY A 102 7.21 14.95 -12.47
N ILE A 103 7.87 15.91 -13.12
CA ILE A 103 8.17 17.23 -12.59
C ILE A 103 7.81 18.31 -13.62
N CYS A 104 7.31 19.46 -13.14
CA CYS A 104 7.02 20.60 -14.01
C CYS A 104 8.32 21.24 -14.50
N MET A 105 8.48 21.31 -15.82
CA MET A 105 9.65 21.89 -16.49
C MET A 105 9.19 22.80 -17.63
N ASN A 106 10.07 23.71 -18.08
CA ASN A 106 9.72 24.59 -19.20
C ASN A 106 9.55 23.81 -20.52
N THR A 107 10.29 22.72 -20.69
CA THR A 107 10.22 21.85 -21.87
C THR A 107 10.88 20.50 -21.61
N CYS A 108 10.43 19.48 -22.33
CA CYS A 108 11.07 18.18 -22.49
C CYS A 108 10.62 17.58 -23.83
N ALA A 109 11.24 16.48 -24.25
CA ALA A 109 10.83 15.78 -25.46
C ALA A 109 9.33 15.41 -25.39
N GLU A 110 8.61 15.60 -26.49
CA GLU A 110 7.14 15.50 -26.53
C GLU A 110 6.62 14.15 -25.99
N TYR A 111 7.30 13.05 -26.28
CA TYR A 111 6.93 11.71 -25.81
C TYR A 111 7.04 11.53 -24.28
N LEU A 112 7.79 12.40 -23.59
CA LEU A 112 7.90 12.45 -22.13
C LEU A 112 6.87 13.39 -21.49
N GLN A 113 6.13 14.17 -22.29
CA GLN A 113 5.14 15.08 -21.75
C GLN A 113 3.90 14.32 -21.29
N ARG A 114 3.29 14.78 -20.21
CA ARG A 114 2.05 14.24 -19.63
C ARG A 114 1.05 15.36 -19.36
N PRO A 115 -0.26 15.04 -19.30
CA PRO A 115 -1.30 16.03 -19.05
C PRO A 115 -1.32 16.48 -17.57
N GLY A 116 -0.33 17.27 -17.17
CA GLY A 116 -0.23 17.87 -15.83
C GLY A 116 -1.24 19.00 -15.59
N THR A 117 -2.00 18.95 -14.50
CA THR A 117 -3.01 19.98 -14.16
C THR A 117 -2.49 21.08 -13.23
N ASP A 118 -1.28 20.94 -12.70
CA ASP A 118 -0.68 21.76 -11.64
C ASP A 118 0.57 22.55 -12.08
N CYS A 119 1.08 22.32 -13.29
CA CYS A 119 2.19 23.10 -13.82
C CYS A 119 1.76 24.53 -14.17
N GLN A 120 2.56 25.50 -13.73
CA GLN A 120 2.27 26.93 -13.87
C GLN A 120 3.18 27.61 -14.89
N GLY A 121 2.85 28.84 -15.30
CA GLY A 121 3.76 29.66 -16.10
C GLY A 121 4.12 29.08 -17.48
N GLY A 122 3.22 28.28 -18.07
CA GLY A 122 3.46 27.63 -19.36
C GLY A 122 4.38 26.41 -19.29
N GLN A 123 4.72 25.94 -18.09
CA GLN A 123 5.44 24.68 -17.90
C GLN A 123 4.61 23.48 -18.33
N VAL A 124 5.31 22.41 -18.69
CA VAL A 124 4.74 21.11 -19.03
C VAL A 124 5.16 20.08 -17.98
N CYS A 125 4.32 19.06 -17.78
CA CYS A 125 4.68 17.94 -16.91
C CYS A 125 5.57 16.95 -17.67
N CYS A 126 6.78 16.71 -17.15
CA CYS A 126 7.78 15.84 -17.77
C CYS A 126 8.06 14.64 -16.88
N VAL A 127 7.90 13.43 -17.42
CA VAL A 127 8.26 12.19 -16.69
C VAL A 127 9.75 11.94 -16.72
N LEU A 128 10.29 11.51 -15.58
CA LEU A 128 11.70 11.14 -15.43
C LEU A 128 11.80 9.62 -15.57
N VAL A 129 12.56 9.16 -16.56
CA VAL A 129 12.85 7.73 -16.81
C VAL A 129 14.17 7.30 -16.21
#